data_AF-A0A0C1GZZ2-F1
#
_entry.id   AF-A0A0C1GZZ2-F1
#
_cell.length_a   1.000
_cell.length_b   1.000
_cell.length_c   1.000
_cell.angle_alpha   90.00
_cell.angle_beta   90.00
_cell.angle_gamma   90.00
#
_symmetry.space_group_name_H-M   'P 1'
#
loop_
_entity.id
_entity.type
_entity.pdbx_description
1 polymer ?
#
loop_
_entity_poly.entity_id
_entity_poly.type
_entity_poly.pdbx_seq_one_letter_code
_entity_poly.pdbx_strand_id
1 'polypeptide(L)'
;MAELNIVAEDFPEARRWLADMAERAPDARALTLMAAIERGEGADDKVVQGWLAKALTAPRGPQWVCDSCNHIHADWAPVCEHCSSFDTLSWKRPETPEMASVAAAHMLPLI
;
A
#
# COMPACT_ATOMS: atom_id res chain seq x y z
N MET A 1 -5.18 0.23 12.98
CA MET A 1 -6.29 -0.54 13.57
C MET A 1 -6.60 -1.80 12.79
N ALA A 2 -6.80 -1.75 11.46
CA ALA A 2 -7.10 -2.94 10.66
C ALA A 2 -6.18 -4.15 10.91
N GLU A 3 -4.85 -3.97 10.86
CA GLU A 3 -3.88 -5.06 11.12
C GLU A 3 -3.98 -5.65 12.54
N LEU A 4 -4.26 -4.81 13.55
CA LEU A 4 -4.47 -5.28 14.92
C LEU A 4 -5.73 -6.16 15.01
N ASN A 5 -6.80 -5.76 14.32
CA ASN A 5 -8.04 -6.55 14.26
C ASN A 5 -7.84 -7.84 13.47
N ILE A 6 -7.04 -7.84 12.39
CA ILE A 6 -6.66 -9.07 11.66
C ILE A 6 -5.91 -10.04 12.58
N VAL A 7 -4.93 -9.55 13.35
CA VAL A 7 -4.18 -10.38 14.31
C VAL A 7 -5.08 -10.92 15.42
N ALA A 8 -6.11 -10.17 15.80
CA ALA A 8 -7.13 -10.60 16.77
C ALA A 8 -8.27 -11.44 16.15
N GLU A 9 -8.20 -11.74 14.84
CA GLU A 9 -9.24 -12.43 14.06
C GLU A 9 -10.63 -11.73 14.06
N ASP A 10 -10.68 -10.45 14.42
CA ASP A 10 -11.87 -9.60 14.25
C ASP A 10 -11.90 -9.03 12.82
N PHE A 11 -12.15 -9.93 11.86
CA PHE A 11 -12.22 -9.60 10.44
C PHE A 11 -13.34 -8.61 10.09
N PRO A 12 -14.55 -8.67 10.68
CA PRO A 12 -15.59 -7.67 10.43
C PRO A 12 -15.15 -6.26 10.81
N GLU A 13 -14.48 -6.08 11.96
CA GLU A 13 -13.96 -4.78 12.34
C GLU A 13 -12.79 -4.36 11.46
N ALA A 14 -11.85 -5.27 11.14
CA ALA A 14 -10.76 -4.98 10.22
C ALA A 14 -11.26 -4.47 8.86
N ARG A 15 -12.31 -5.10 8.33
CA ARG A 15 -12.99 -4.70 7.09
C ARG A 15 -13.58 -3.30 7.20
N ARG A 16 -14.25 -2.97 8.29
CA ARG A 16 -14.81 -1.61 8.51
C ARG A 16 -13.73 -0.53 8.46
N TRP A 17 -12.55 -0.80 9.04
CA TRP A 17 -11.42 0.14 8.98
C TRP A 17 -10.84 0.34 7.58
N LEU A 18 -10.92 -0.67 6.70
CA LEU A 18 -10.34 -0.61 5.36
C LEU A 18 -11.34 -0.32 4.24
N ALA A 19 -12.64 -0.48 4.48
CA ALA A 19 -13.67 -0.43 3.43
C ALA A 19 -13.58 0.86 2.60
N ASP A 20 -13.50 2.01 3.27
CA ASP A 20 -13.35 3.29 2.61
C ASP A 20 -12.05 3.37 1.78
N MET A 21 -10.93 3.02 2.38
CA MET A 21 -9.62 3.07 1.71
C MET A 21 -9.59 2.15 0.48
N ALA A 22 -10.19 0.96 0.56
CA ALA A 22 -10.28 0.02 -0.54
C ALA A 22 -11.16 0.51 -1.70
N GLU A 23 -12.15 1.36 -1.44
CA GLU A 23 -13.09 1.86 -2.45
C GLU A 23 -12.65 3.21 -3.03
N ARG A 24 -12.32 4.20 -2.19
CA ARG A 24 -12.08 5.59 -2.62
C ARG A 24 -10.61 5.92 -2.86
N ALA A 25 -9.69 5.25 -2.18
CA ALA A 25 -8.27 5.57 -2.24
C ALA A 25 -7.38 4.32 -2.13
N PRO A 26 -7.57 3.30 -2.99
CA PRO A 26 -6.91 2.02 -2.84
C PRO A 26 -5.39 2.18 -2.98
N ASP A 27 -4.68 1.51 -2.09
CA ASP A 27 -3.26 1.25 -2.24
C ASP A 27 -2.98 -0.24 -2.10
N ALA A 28 -1.79 -0.65 -2.55
CA ALA A 28 -1.38 -2.06 -2.56
C ALA A 28 -1.47 -2.71 -1.17
N ARG A 29 -1.19 -1.96 -0.09
CA ARG A 29 -1.24 -2.47 1.28
C ARG A 29 -2.68 -2.70 1.71
N ALA A 30 -3.56 -1.72 1.51
CA ALA A 30 -5.00 -1.82 1.80
C ALA A 30 -5.62 -3.07 1.19
N LEU A 31 -5.36 -3.28 -0.10
CA LEU A 31 -5.94 -4.37 -0.87
C LEU A 31 -5.34 -5.74 -0.48
N THR A 32 -4.06 -5.77 -0.11
CA THR A 32 -3.42 -6.98 0.43
C THR A 32 -4.04 -7.36 1.78
N LEU A 33 -4.33 -6.38 2.63
CA LEU A 33 -5.02 -6.62 3.91
C LEU A 33 -6.47 -7.06 3.70
N MET A 34 -7.17 -6.51 2.70
CA MET A 34 -8.49 -7.03 2.30
C MET A 34 -8.41 -8.50 1.88
N ALA A 35 -7.39 -8.90 1.12
CA ALA A 35 -7.18 -10.31 0.78
C ALA A 35 -6.95 -11.19 2.02
N ALA A 36 -6.23 -10.68 3.03
CA ALA A 36 -6.02 -11.39 4.29
C ALA A 36 -7.33 -11.53 5.09
N ILE A 37 -8.17 -10.49 5.11
CA ILE A 37 -9.52 -10.52 5.72
C ILE A 37 -10.38 -11.59 5.06
N GLU A 38 -10.50 -11.59 3.72
CA GLU A 38 -11.31 -12.58 3.01
C GLU A 38 -10.84 -14.01 3.30
N ARG A 39 -9.52 -14.24 3.34
CA ARG A 39 -8.97 -15.55 3.68
C ARG A 39 -9.32 -15.95 5.12
N GLY A 40 -9.21 -15.02 6.06
CA GLY A 40 -9.55 -15.25 7.47
C GLY A 40 -11.02 -15.58 7.69
N GLU A 41 -11.91 -15.00 6.88
CA GLU A 41 -13.36 -15.30 6.89
C GLU A 41 -13.73 -16.57 6.10
N GLY A 42 -12.74 -17.25 5.50
CA GLY A 42 -12.95 -18.51 4.77
C GLY A 42 -13.54 -18.34 3.36
N ALA A 43 -13.33 -17.18 2.73
CA ALA A 43 -13.73 -16.98 1.34
C ALA A 43 -12.95 -17.89 0.38
N ASP A 44 -13.54 -18.16 -0.79
CA ASP A 44 -12.89 -18.93 -1.85
C ASP A 44 -11.56 -18.30 -2.30
N ASP A 45 -10.60 -19.13 -2.67
CA ASP A 45 -9.30 -18.69 -3.18
C ASP A 45 -9.44 -17.71 -4.35
N LYS A 46 -10.47 -17.86 -5.20
CA LYS A 46 -10.73 -16.92 -6.30
C LYS A 46 -11.00 -15.50 -5.81
N VAL A 47 -11.70 -15.33 -4.69
CA VAL A 47 -11.99 -14.02 -4.08
C VAL A 47 -10.69 -13.41 -3.54
N VAL A 48 -9.91 -14.21 -2.83
CA VAL A 48 -8.62 -13.80 -2.27
C VAL A 48 -7.64 -13.37 -3.39
N GLN A 49 -7.54 -14.16 -4.46
CA GLN A 49 -6.72 -13.84 -5.62
C GLN A 49 -7.23 -12.59 -6.36
N GLY A 50 -8.55 -12.37 -6.40
CA GLY A 50 -9.14 -11.15 -6.94
C GLY A 50 -8.65 -9.89 -6.23
N TRP A 51 -8.52 -9.92 -4.90
CA TRP A 51 -7.95 -8.81 -4.14
C TRP A 51 -6.44 -8.64 -4.36
N LEU A 52 -5.67 -9.73 -4.40
CA LEU A 52 -4.23 -9.68 -4.66
C LEU A 52 -3.92 -9.14 -6.07
N ALA A 53 -4.71 -9.53 -7.07
CA ALA A 53 -4.58 -9.01 -8.43
C ALA A 53 -4.81 -7.49 -8.49
N LYS A 54 -5.80 -6.97 -7.74
CA LYS A 54 -6.00 -5.51 -7.60
C LYS A 54 -4.83 -4.84 -6.89
N ALA A 55 -4.24 -5.49 -5.88
CA ALA A 55 -3.10 -4.94 -5.14
C ALA A 55 -1.86 -4.75 -6.02
N LEU A 56 -1.64 -5.63 -7.00
CA LEU A 56 -0.49 -5.55 -7.93
C LEU A 56 -0.49 -4.29 -8.81
N THR A 57 -1.67 -3.78 -9.16
CA THR A 57 -1.83 -2.62 -10.04
C THR A 57 -2.14 -1.34 -9.27
N ALA A 58 -2.42 -1.43 -7.97
CA ALA A 58 -2.69 -0.29 -7.11
C ALA A 58 -1.41 0.51 -6.81
N PRO A 59 -1.52 1.83 -6.60
CA PRO A 59 -0.39 2.63 -6.18
C PRO A 59 0.15 2.14 -4.82
N ARG A 60 1.43 2.42 -4.55
CA ARG A 60 1.95 2.27 -3.19
C ARG A 60 1.26 3.27 -2.27
N GLY A 61 1.17 2.92 -0.99
CA GLY A 61 0.67 3.82 0.04
C GLY A 61 1.54 5.08 0.19
N PRO A 62 1.06 6.08 0.95
CA PRO A 62 1.85 7.25 1.29
C PRO A 62 3.16 6.85 2.00
N GLN A 63 4.19 7.64 1.78
CA GLN A 63 5.51 7.51 2.40
C GLN A 63 5.95 8.90 2.87
N TRP A 64 7.02 8.97 3.67
CA TRP A 64 7.64 10.24 3.99
C TRP A 64 8.40 10.75 2.77
N VAL A 65 8.01 11.91 2.26
CA VAL A 65 8.63 12.52 1.07
C VAL A 65 9.07 13.93 1.44
N CYS A 66 10.33 14.27 1.15
CA CYS A 66 10.82 15.62 1.32
C CYS A 66 10.20 16.55 0.26
N ASP A 67 9.49 17.59 0.69
CA ASP A 67 8.85 18.57 -0.20
C ASP A 67 9.85 19.46 -0.94
N SER A 68 11.10 19.54 -0.47
CA SER A 68 12.16 20.32 -1.14
C SER A 68 12.85 19.56 -2.27
N CYS A 69 13.04 18.24 -2.15
CA CYS A 69 13.84 17.47 -3.12
C CYS A 69 13.21 16.16 -3.60
N ASN A 70 12.00 15.82 -3.15
CA ASN A 70 11.28 14.57 -3.45
C ASN A 70 11.98 13.27 -3.01
N HIS A 71 13.03 13.34 -2.18
CA HIS A 71 13.62 12.14 -1.57
C HIS A 71 12.62 11.41 -0.70
N ILE A 72 12.54 10.09 -0.85
CA ILE A 72 11.64 9.21 -0.11
C ILE A 72 12.39 8.65 1.10
N HIS A 73 11.80 8.82 2.28
CA HIS A 73 12.29 8.31 3.54
C HIS A 73 11.46 7.11 4.01
N ALA A 74 12.13 6.11 4.60
CA ALA A 74 11.46 4.99 5.25
C ALA A 74 10.79 5.42 6.57
N ASP A 75 11.51 6.20 7.38
CA ASP A 75 11.08 6.70 8.68
C ASP A 75 11.05 8.24 8.69
N TRP A 76 10.21 8.79 9.56
CA TRP A 76 10.17 10.24 9.75
C TRP A 76 11.47 10.74 10.38
N ALA A 77 11.96 11.88 9.89
CA ALA A 77 13.10 12.60 10.46
C ALA A 77 12.84 14.12 10.41
N PRO A 78 13.39 14.90 11.35
CA PRO A 78 13.23 16.36 11.35
C PRO A 78 13.99 17.04 10.21
N VAL A 79 14.99 16.37 9.63
CA VAL A 79 15.86 16.89 8.57
C VAL A 79 15.95 15.86 7.45
N CYS A 80 15.82 16.29 6.20
CA CYS A 80 16.02 15.42 5.06
C CYS A 80 17.50 14.97 4.97
N GLU A 81 17.74 13.66 4.88
CA GLU A 81 19.08 13.08 4.83
C GLU A 81 19.78 13.33 3.49
N HIS A 82 19.02 13.68 2.46
CA HIS A 82 19.52 13.94 1.12
C HIS A 82 19.89 15.42 0.91
N CYS A 83 18.98 16.36 1.23
CA CYS A 83 19.20 17.79 0.95
C CYS A 83 19.40 18.65 2.20
N SER A 84 19.41 18.06 3.41
CA SER A 84 19.56 18.78 4.69
C SER A 84 18.49 19.83 5.01
N SER A 85 17.37 19.84 4.28
CA SER A 85 16.24 20.75 4.59
C SER A 85 15.53 20.32 5.87
N PHE A 86 15.31 21.27 6.78
CA PHE A 86 14.58 21.07 8.05
C PHE A 86 13.07 21.20 7.86
N ASP A 87 12.29 20.32 8.50
CA ASP A 87 10.82 20.35 8.53
C ASP A 87 10.16 20.32 7.15
N THR A 88 10.61 19.39 6.30
CA THR A 88 10.12 19.26 4.92
C THR A 88 9.55 17.88 4.58
N LEU A 89 9.49 16.95 5.53
CA LEU A 89 8.97 15.61 5.28
C LEU A 89 7.44 15.59 5.43
N SER A 90 6.75 15.34 4.32
CA SER A 90 5.29 15.19 4.27
C SER A 90 4.90 13.74 4.01
N TRP A 91 3.83 13.28 4.68
CA TRP A 91 3.25 11.96 4.46
C TRP A 91 2.34 12.00 3.23
N LYS A 92 2.88 11.66 2.06
CA LYS A 92 2.16 11.72 0.79
C LYS A 92 2.53 10.56 -0.12
N ARG A 93 1.69 10.29 -1.12
CA ARG A 93 2.08 9.35 -2.19
C ARG A 93 3.23 9.99 -2.96
N PRO A 94 4.39 9.31 -3.09
CA PRO A 94 5.44 9.82 -3.95
C PRO A 94 4.93 9.88 -5.39
N GLU A 95 5.25 10.98 -6.07
CA GLU A 95 5.18 11.05 -7.53
C GLU A 95 6.25 10.11 -8.06
N THR A 96 5.96 8.81 -8.07
CA THR A 96 6.95 7.81 -8.47
C THR A 96 7.18 7.99 -9.97
N PRO A 97 8.42 8.24 -10.45
CA PRO A 97 8.71 8.18 -11.86
C PRO A 97 8.57 6.71 -12.28
N GLU A 98 7.47 6.37 -12.94
CA GLU A 98 7.26 5.22 -13.84
C GLU A 98 8.00 3.89 -13.56
N MET A 99 8.27 3.53 -12.30
CA MET A 99 8.80 2.21 -11.93
C MET A 99 7.68 1.19 -11.68
N ALA A 100 6.52 1.43 -12.31
CA ALA A 100 5.56 0.37 -12.61
C ALA A 100 6.14 -0.71 -13.54
N SER A 101 7.33 -0.50 -14.11
CA SER A 101 7.87 -1.31 -15.20
C SER A 101 8.58 -2.60 -14.79
N VAL A 102 9.07 -2.80 -13.56
CA VAL A 102 9.89 -4.01 -13.28
C VAL A 102 9.01 -5.26 -13.04
N ALA A 103 7.96 -5.15 -12.22
CA ALA A 103 7.04 -6.27 -12.01
C ALA A 103 6.18 -6.57 -13.26
N ALA A 104 5.79 -5.53 -14.00
CA ALA A 104 5.10 -5.69 -15.28
C ALA A 104 6.00 -6.29 -16.37
N ALA A 105 7.30 -5.94 -16.42
CA ALA A 105 8.25 -6.52 -17.36
C ALA A 105 8.52 -8.02 -17.12
N HIS A 106 8.39 -8.49 -15.88
CA HIS A 106 8.52 -9.92 -15.56
C HIS A 106 7.24 -10.74 -15.83
N MET A 107 6.13 -10.12 -16.22
CA MET A 107 4.89 -10.81 -16.64
C MET A 107 4.74 -10.90 -18.17
N LEU A 108 5.83 -10.74 -18.94
CA LEU A 108 5.79 -11.04 -20.37
C LEU A 108 5.50 -12.54 -20.58
N PRO A 109 4.47 -12.91 -21.37
CA PRO A 109 4.25 -14.30 -21.70
C PRO A 109 5.46 -14.81 -22.49
N LEU A 110 6.04 -15.91 -22.03
CA LEU A 110 7.02 -16.69 -22.79
C LEU A 110 6.27 -17.27 -24.01
N ILE A 111 6.37 -16.57 -25.14
CA ILE A 111 6.09 -17.11 -26.47
C ILE A 111 7.41 -17.46 -27.14
#